data_AF-A0A2E5DGX2-F1
#
_entry.id   AF-A0A2E5DGX2-F1
#
_cell.length_a   1.000
_cell.length_b   1.000
_cell.length_c   1.000
_cell.angle_alpha   90.00
_cell.angle_beta   90.00
_cell.angle_gamma   90.00
#
_symmetry.space_group_name_H-M   'P 1'
#
loop_
_entity.id
_entity.type
_entity.pdbx_description
1 polymer ?
#
loop_
_entity_poly.entity_id
_entity_poly.type
_entity_poly.pdbx_seq_one_letter_code
_entity_poly.pdbx_strand_id
1 'polypeptide(L)' 'MDTNTDVNANNCVCYWIIEEPCGSKSIGRCKKCGKTKEFFNYTDTSVWSSEYNYDNLSE' A
#
# COMPACT_ATOMS: atom_id res chain seq x y z
N MET A 1 -6.25 8.92 -23.27
CA MET A 1 -7.61 9.17 -22.74
C MET A 1 -7.91 8.01 -21.83
N ASP A 2 -7.83 8.24 -20.51
CA ASP A 2 -8.02 7.20 -19.51
C ASP A 2 -9.50 6.81 -19.52
N THR A 3 -9.83 5.70 -20.20
CA THR A 3 -11.18 5.15 -20.24
C THR A 3 -11.54 4.78 -18.81
N ASN A 4 -12.44 5.57 -18.22
CA ASN A 4 -13.09 5.30 -16.96
C ASN A 4 -14.06 4.12 -17.17
N THR A 5 -13.48 2.94 -17.40
CA THR A 5 -14.20 1.68 -17.43
C THR A 5 -14.76 1.51 -16.04
N ASP A 6 -16.06 1.30 -15.93
CA ASP A 6 -16.76 1.05 -14.66
C ASP A 6 -16.25 -0.26 -14.04
N VAL A 7 -15.06 -0.19 -13.43
CA VAL A 7 -14.40 -1.34 -12.83
C VAL A 7 -15.15 -1.62 -11.54
N ASN A 8 -15.86 -2.76 -11.53
CA ASN A 8 -16.50 -3.26 -10.33
C ASN A 8 -15.50 -3.21 -9.17
N ALA A 9 -15.86 -2.44 -8.14
CA ALA A 9 -14.96 -2.12 -7.06
C ALA A 9 -14.44 -3.39 -6.35
N ASN A 10 -15.21 -4.49 -6.35
CA ASN A 10 -14.85 -5.76 -5.71
C ASN A 10 -13.76 -6.54 -6.44
N ASN A 11 -13.62 -6.38 -7.76
CA ASN A 11 -12.63 -7.11 -8.57
C ASN A 11 -11.52 -6.19 -9.11
N CYS A 12 -11.37 -5.00 -8.55
CA CYS A 12 -10.38 -4.03 -9.02
C CYS A 12 -8.97 -4.34 -8.50
N VAL A 13 -8.02 -4.54 -9.42
CA VAL A 13 -6.59 -4.42 -9.11
C VAL A 13 -6.26 -2.93 -8.99
N CYS A 14 -6.22 -2.46 -7.75
CA CYS A 14 -6.23 -1.03 -7.44
C CYS A 14 -4.86 -0.39 -7.69
N TYR A 15 -4.86 0.62 -8.56
CA TYR A 15 -3.76 1.59 -8.67
C TYR A 15 -4.05 2.76 -7.74
N TRP A 16 -3.28 2.88 -6.64
CA TRP A 16 -3.52 3.84 -5.58
C TRP A 16 -2.80 5.16 -5.85
N ILE A 17 -3.54 6.25 -5.86
CA ILE A 17 -3.01 7.61 -5.74
C ILE A 17 -3.07 7.97 -4.26
N ILE A 18 -1.91 8.11 -3.62
CA ILE A 18 -1.81 8.47 -2.20
C ILE A 18 -1.77 10.00 -2.12
N GLU A 19 -2.68 10.57 -1.34
CA GLU A 19 -2.77 12.01 -1.08
C GLU A 19 -1.62 12.50 -0.20
N GLU A 20 -1.54 13.81 0.01
CA GLU A 20 -0.52 14.41 0.86
C GLU A 20 -0.54 13.83 2.29
N PRO A 21 0.63 13.71 2.95
CA PRO A 21 0.70 13.13 4.28
C PRO A 21 -0.10 13.93 5.32
N CYS A 22 -0.95 13.24 6.09
CA CYS A 22 -1.66 13.80 7.24
C CYS A 22 -1.18 13.11 8.52
N GLY A 23 0.05 13.44 8.93
CA GLY A 23 0.70 12.83 10.08
C GLY A 23 1.14 11.38 9.80
N SER A 24 0.76 10.45 10.68
CA SER A 24 1.23 9.06 10.63
C SER A 24 0.54 8.20 9.56
N LYS A 25 -0.52 8.72 8.94
CA LYS A 25 -1.30 8.06 7.90
C LYS A 25 -1.54 8.99 6.71
N SER A 26 -1.75 8.39 5.55
CA SER A 26 -2.18 9.05 4.32
C SER A 26 -3.41 8.33 3.76
N ILE A 27 -4.30 9.08 3.10
CA ILE A 27 -5.46 8.49 2.41
C ILE A 27 -5.06 8.24 0.96
N GLY A 28 -5.35 7.05 0.44
CA GLY A 28 -5.18 6.74 -0.97
C GLY A 28 -6.52 6.47 -1.65
N ARG A 29 -6.67 6.94 -2.89
CA ARG A 29 -7.82 6.69 -3.76
C ARG A 29 -7.41 5.90 -4.99
N CYS A 30 -8.17 4.86 -5.32
CA CYS A 30 -7.92 4.11 -6.54
C CYS A 30 -8.30 4.94 -7.78
N LYS A 31 -7.37 5.12 -8.72
CA LYS A 31 -7.63 5.84 -9.98
C LYS A 31 -8.71 5.18 -10.85
N LYS A 32 -8.93 3.87 -10.67
CA LYS A 32 -9.86 3.07 -11.49
C LYS A 32 -11.26 2.98 -10.87
N CYS A 33 -11.37 2.44 -9.66
CA CYS A 33 -12.67 2.17 -9.03
C CYS A 33 -13.07 3.16 -7.93
N GLY A 34 -12.23 4.15 -7.62
CA GLY A 34 -12.54 5.19 -6.64
C GLY A 34 -12.53 4.76 -5.17
N LYS A 35 -12.29 3.47 -4.85
CA LYS A 35 -12.12 2.99 -3.46
C LYS A 35 -11.07 3.81 -2.71
N THR A 36 -11.26 3.96 -1.41
CA THR A 36 -10.31 4.61 -0.50
C THR A 36 -9.67 3.60 0.46
N LYS A 37 -8.42 3.86 0.86
CA LYS A 37 -7.67 3.06 1.82
C LYS A 37 -6.68 3.94 2.60
N GLU A 38 -6.48 3.66 3.88
CA GLU A 38 -5.42 4.28 4.68
C GLU A 38 -4.07 3.58 4.48
N PHE A 39 -3.00 4.37 4.40
CA PHE A 39 -1.61 3.92 4.30
C PHE A 39 -0.83 4.52 5.47
N PHE A 40 -0.04 3.70 6.17
CA PHE A 40 0.87 4.19 7.20
C PHE A 40 2.13 4.79 6.55
N ASN A 41 2.59 5.91 7.08
CA ASN A 41 3.79 6.61 6.60
C ASN A 41 5.08 6.10 7.27
N TYR A 42 5.00 4.97 7.97
CA TYR A 42 6.09 4.34 8.68
C TYR A 42 5.97 2.82 8.55
N THR A 43 7.09 2.14 8.74
CA THR A 43 7.16 0.68 8.87
C THR A 43 7.47 0.35 10.33
N ASP A 44 6.83 -0.67 10.88
CA ASP A 44 7.09 -1.12 12.27
C ASP A 44 8.48 -1.77 12.42
N THR A 45 9.10 -2.14 11.29
CA THR A 45 10.43 -2.73 11.23
C THR A 45 11.42 -1.79 10.53
N SER A 46 12.69 -1.87 10.93
CA SER A 46 13.75 -1.17 10.23
C SER A 46 14.00 -1.90 8.90
N VAL A 47 13.72 -1.23 7.79
CA VAL A 47 13.91 -1.79 6.43
C VAL A 47 15.39 -2.12 6.14
N TRP A 48 16.29 -1.56 6.95
CA TRP A 48 17.74 -1.74 6.87
C TRP A 48 18.30 -2.74 7.89
N SER A 49 17.52 -3.19 8.87
CA SER A 49 17.97 -4.24 9.78
C SER A 49 17.83 -5.59 9.06
N SER A 50 18.94 -6.07 8.52
CA SER A 50 19.08 -7.46 8.07
C SER A 50 19.14 -8.39 9.28
N GLU A 51 18.07 -8.46 10.07
CA GLU A 51 17.85 -9.59 10.97
C GLU A 51 17.05 -10.68 10.22
N TYR A 52 17.54 -11.04 9.03
CA TYR A 52 17.42 -12.44 8.62
C TYR A 52 18.48 -13.18 9.43
N ASN A 53 18.13 -13.57 10.66
CA ASN A 53 18.92 -14.53 11.43
C ASN A 53 18.91 -15.86 10.66
N TYR A 54 19.93 -16.09 9.82
CA TYR A 54 20.20 -17.40 9.21
C TYR A 54 20.74 -18.43 10.22
N ASP A 55 20.91 -18.04 11.49
CA ASP A 55 21.47 -18.89 12.55
C ASP A 55 20.48 -19.89 13.17
N ASN A 56 19.27 -20.05 12.63
CA ASN A 56 18.28 -21.05 13.10
C ASN A 56 17.93 -22.13 12.04
N LEU A 57 18.80 -22.37 11.05
CA LEU A 57 18.68 -23.52 10.13
C LEU A 57 19.72 -24.62 10.38
N SER A 58 20.41 -24.59 11.52
CA SER A 58 21.21 -25.71 11.99
C SER A 58 20.81 -26.08 13.42
N GLU A 59 19.72 -26.83 13.55
CA GLU A 59 19.59 -27.95 14.49
C GLU A 59 18.46 -28.89 14.03
#